data_AF-X1ND41-F1
#
_entry.id   AF-X1ND41-F1
#
_cell.length_a   1.000
_cell.length_b   1.000
_cell.length_c   1.000
_cell.angle_alpha   90.00
_cell.angle_beta   90.00
_cell.angle_gamma   90.00
#
_symmetry.space_group_name_H-M   'P 1'
#
loop_
_entity.id
_entity.type
_entity.pdbx_description
1 polymer ?
#
loop_
_entity_poly.entity_id
_entity_poly.type
_entity_poly.pdbx_seq_one_letter_code
_entity_poly.pdbx_strand_id
1 'polypeptide(L)'
;KIEVVSSGMDSGAGLRLISKGETFYASTSELTKKSLLKTAKALSAGVSSKTPKIKINLKPAKANVNFKVREPFANAQEPCFTHFVHKIKRPPSEVKIEEKVRIVKEANKKARSIDKRIKQVMVGYGDSIRKIIIANSNGTLAEDERMQLLFSVTVVVKEKGILQTGTETKGGFIGWEIFDEFSPEEIATMAARRAILMLEAQKAPAGEMTVVLSSSAGGTMIHEAIGHSLEADIIQKGASKYCGKIGKRIASSLITVIDDPTLPNKRGSYRFDDEGNPSQKTILVKNG
;
A
#
# COMPACT_ATOMS: atom_id res chain seq x y z
N LYS A 1 29.07 0.32 4.40
CA LYS A 1 29.20 0.68 2.98
C LYS A 1 27.81 0.76 2.38
N ILE A 2 27.60 1.55 1.32
CA ILE A 2 26.38 1.44 0.52
C ILE A 2 26.54 0.20 -0.36
N GLU A 3 25.57 -0.70 -0.34
CA GLU A 3 25.65 -1.97 -1.09
C GLU A 3 25.06 -1.83 -2.50
N VAL A 4 23.88 -1.22 -2.61
CA VAL A 4 23.16 -1.06 -3.86
C VAL A 4 22.57 0.34 -3.92
N VAL A 5 22.69 0.97 -5.09
CA VAL A 5 21.88 2.12 -5.48
C VAL A 5 21.29 1.76 -6.83
N SER A 6 19.96 1.73 -6.91
CA SER A 6 19.24 1.44 -8.14
C SER A 6 18.15 2.48 -8.35
N SER A 7 17.93 2.81 -9.62
CA SER A 7 16.79 3.58 -10.08
C SER A 7 16.31 2.96 -11.38
N GLY A 8 15.03 3.14 -11.68
CA GLY A 8 14.42 2.56 -12.86
C GLY A 8 13.08 3.21 -13.15
N MET A 9 12.67 3.06 -14.40
CA MET A 9 11.33 3.38 -14.85
C MET A 9 10.74 2.11 -15.42
N ASP A 10 9.51 1.81 -15.02
CA ASP A 10 8.72 0.75 -15.61
C ASP A 10 7.44 1.36 -16.17
N SER A 11 6.99 0.85 -17.30
CA SER A 11 5.78 1.29 -17.98
C SER A 11 5.15 0.13 -18.72
N GLY A 12 3.83 0.03 -18.62
CA GLY A 12 3.09 -1.01 -19.32
C GLY A 12 1.59 -0.82 -19.19
N ALA A 13 0.85 -1.64 -19.92
CA ALA A 13 -0.60 -1.69 -19.89
C ALA A 13 -1.06 -3.12 -19.62
N GLY A 14 -2.03 -3.26 -18.71
CA GLY A 14 -2.78 -4.48 -18.50
C GLY A 14 -4.17 -4.34 -19.12
N LEU A 15 -4.58 -5.31 -19.92
CA LEU A 15 -5.92 -5.41 -20.49
C LEU A 15 -6.62 -6.59 -19.86
N ARG A 16 -7.86 -6.36 -19.39
CA ARG A 16 -8.70 -7.37 -18.77
C ARG A 16 -10.03 -7.46 -19.51
N LEU A 17 -10.47 -8.68 -19.77
CA LEU A 17 -11.73 -9.00 -20.43
C LEU A 17 -12.52 -9.92 -19.51
N ILE A 18 -13.73 -9.49 -19.14
CA ILE A 18 -14.62 -10.26 -18.28
C ILE A 18 -15.82 -10.70 -19.12
N SER A 19 -16.10 -11.99 -19.18
CA SER A 19 -17.20 -12.56 -19.96
C SER A 19 -17.76 -13.79 -19.24
N LYS A 20 -19.08 -13.84 -19.03
CA LYS A 20 -19.79 -14.97 -18.39
C LYS A 20 -19.17 -15.45 -17.06
N GLY A 21 -18.64 -14.52 -16.26
CA GLY A 21 -18.00 -14.84 -14.97
C GLY A 21 -16.54 -15.26 -15.08
N GLU A 22 -16.00 -15.41 -16.28
CA GLU A 22 -14.58 -15.67 -16.53
C GLU A 22 -13.81 -14.36 -16.73
N THR A 23 -12.55 -14.34 -16.28
CA THR A 23 -11.64 -13.21 -16.44
C THR A 23 -10.42 -13.64 -17.25
N PHE A 24 -10.17 -12.94 -18.35
CA PHE A 24 -8.97 -13.07 -19.18
C PHE A 24 -8.09 -11.84 -18.97
N TYR A 25 -6.78 -12.04 -18.93
CA TYR A 25 -5.81 -10.96 -18.76
C TYR A 25 -4.65 -11.10 -19.75
N ALA A 26 -4.19 -9.96 -20.28
CA ALA A 26 -2.97 -9.86 -21.06
C ALA A 26 -2.30 -8.51 -20.81
N SER A 27 -0.98 -8.45 -20.92
CA SER A 27 -0.21 -7.22 -20.67
C SER A 27 0.79 -6.94 -21.79
N THR A 28 1.31 -5.71 -21.80
CA THR A 28 2.38 -5.27 -22.68
C THR A 28 3.20 -4.17 -22.01
N SER A 29 4.51 -4.14 -22.25
CA SER A 29 5.40 -3.03 -21.86
C SER A 29 5.46 -1.92 -22.92
N GLU A 30 4.94 -2.16 -24.13
CA GLU A 30 4.91 -1.17 -25.21
C GLU A 30 3.57 -0.42 -25.22
N LEU A 31 3.59 0.84 -24.79
CA LEU A 31 2.42 1.74 -24.76
C LEU A 31 2.09 2.37 -26.12
N THR A 32 2.13 1.57 -27.20
CA THR A 32 1.74 2.03 -28.54
C THR A 32 0.33 1.54 -28.89
N LYS A 33 -0.41 2.32 -29.69
CA LYS A 33 -1.73 1.90 -30.21
C LYS A 33 -1.68 0.51 -30.87
N LYS A 34 -0.63 0.23 -31.63
CA LYS A 34 -0.42 -1.07 -32.30
C LYS A 34 -0.30 -2.21 -31.29
N SER A 35 0.54 -2.03 -30.27
CA SER A 35 0.74 -3.01 -29.20
C SER A 35 -0.55 -3.26 -28.42
N LEU A 36 -1.24 -2.20 -27.97
CA LEU A 36 -2.52 -2.30 -27.26
C LEU A 36 -3.58 -3.05 -28.08
N LEU A 37 -3.72 -2.74 -29.37
CA LEU A 37 -4.65 -3.44 -30.27
C LEU A 37 -4.26 -4.90 -30.49
N LYS A 38 -2.96 -5.23 -30.56
CA LYS A 38 -2.47 -6.60 -30.66
C LYS A 38 -2.82 -7.39 -29.40
N THR A 39 -2.55 -6.83 -28.22
CA THR A 39 -2.89 -7.41 -26.92
C THR A 39 -4.40 -7.63 -26.78
N ALA A 40 -5.21 -6.63 -27.16
CA ALA A 40 -6.66 -6.73 -27.15
C ALA A 40 -7.19 -7.83 -28.09
N LYS A 41 -6.63 -7.96 -29.30
CA LYS A 41 -6.98 -9.03 -30.24
C LYS A 41 -6.66 -10.41 -29.67
N ALA A 42 -5.47 -10.59 -29.11
CA ALA A 42 -5.08 -11.86 -28.48
C ALA A 42 -6.03 -12.22 -27.33
N LEU A 43 -6.38 -11.24 -26.49
CA LEU A 43 -7.32 -11.42 -25.40
C LEU A 43 -8.72 -11.80 -25.88
N SER A 44 -9.21 -11.16 -26.95
CA SER A 44 -10.53 -11.44 -27.52
C SER A 44 -10.65 -12.82 -28.17
N ALA A 45 -9.53 -13.41 -28.62
CA ALA A 45 -9.54 -14.75 -29.21
C ALA A 45 -9.85 -15.86 -28.19
N GLY A 46 -9.66 -15.58 -26.90
CA GLY A 46 -10.01 -16.50 -25.81
C GLY A 46 -11.52 -16.61 -25.52
N VAL A 47 -12.35 -15.74 -26.11
CA VAL A 47 -13.80 -15.72 -25.86
C VAL A 47 -14.54 -16.25 -27.10
N SER A 48 -15.24 -17.38 -26.94
CA SER A 48 -15.93 -18.06 -28.05
C SER A 48 -17.21 -17.37 -28.55
N SER A 49 -17.72 -16.34 -27.84
CA SER A 49 -18.97 -15.67 -28.18
C SER A 49 -18.76 -14.36 -28.94
N LYS A 50 -19.57 -14.12 -29.98
CA LYS A 50 -19.68 -12.81 -30.64
C LYS A 50 -20.23 -11.77 -29.65
N THR A 51 -19.36 -10.93 -29.10
CA THR A 51 -19.77 -9.78 -28.30
C THR A 51 -20.28 -8.68 -29.23
N PRO A 52 -21.44 -8.06 -28.97
CA PRO A 52 -21.93 -6.95 -29.79
C PRO A 52 -20.93 -5.79 -29.80
N LYS A 53 -20.82 -5.09 -30.94
CA LYS A 53 -20.03 -3.85 -31.03
C LYS A 53 -20.73 -2.76 -30.22
N ILE A 54 -20.17 -2.42 -29.07
CA ILE A 54 -20.66 -1.33 -28.22
C ILE A 54 -19.80 -0.09 -28.48
N LYS A 55 -20.43 1.05 -28.79
CA LYS A 55 -19.76 2.35 -28.72
C LYS A 55 -19.75 2.77 -27.25
N ILE A 56 -18.56 2.84 -26.66
CA ILE A 56 -18.38 3.29 -25.28
C ILE A 56 -18.02 4.77 -25.32
N ASN A 57 -18.73 5.58 -24.52
CA ASN A 57 -18.36 6.96 -24.27
C ASN A 57 -17.67 7.03 -22.91
N LEU A 58 -16.37 7.34 -22.89
CA LEU A 58 -15.60 7.46 -21.66
C LEU A 58 -15.95 8.78 -20.96
N LYS A 59 -16.12 8.73 -19.65
CA LYS A 59 -16.39 9.85 -18.76
C LYS A 59 -15.35 9.84 -17.64
N PRO A 60 -14.76 11.00 -17.30
CA PRO A 60 -13.88 11.11 -16.15
C PRO A 60 -14.58 10.64 -14.87
N ALA A 61 -13.93 9.75 -14.12
CA ALA A 61 -14.38 9.34 -12.80
C ALA A 61 -14.24 10.53 -11.84
N LYS A 62 -15.32 10.86 -11.11
CA LYS A 62 -15.29 11.91 -10.08
C LYS A 62 -15.05 11.27 -8.71
N ALA A 63 -13.94 11.60 -8.06
CA ALA A 63 -13.76 11.29 -6.65
C ALA A 63 -14.39 12.40 -5.80
N ASN A 64 -15.44 12.09 -5.04
CA ASN A 64 -16.02 13.00 -4.04
C ASN A 64 -15.29 12.94 -2.69
N VAL A 65 -14.11 12.31 -2.66
CA VAL A 65 -13.35 12.06 -1.45
C VAL A 65 -12.50 13.28 -1.15
N ASN A 66 -12.96 14.10 -0.20
CA ASN A 66 -12.28 15.32 0.18
C ASN A 66 -11.30 15.05 1.34
N PHE A 67 -10.05 14.71 1.01
CA PHE A 67 -8.98 14.54 2.01
C PHE A 67 -8.45 15.88 2.56
N LYS A 68 -9.18 16.98 2.35
CA LYS A 68 -8.88 18.40 2.58
C LYS A 68 -7.74 18.99 1.72
N VAL A 69 -8.10 19.33 0.48
CA VAL A 69 -7.58 20.50 -0.29
C VAL A 69 -8.76 21.20 -0.97
N ARG A 70 -8.76 22.55 -0.94
CA ARG A 70 -9.74 23.42 -1.61
C ARG A 70 -9.70 23.20 -3.13
N GLU A 71 -10.86 23.30 -3.77
CA GLU A 71 -11.06 23.42 -5.22
C GLU A 71 -9.92 24.19 -5.90
N PRO A 72 -9.42 23.68 -7.04
CA PRO A 72 -10.05 24.11 -8.29
C PRO A 72 -10.30 22.94 -9.22
N PHE A 73 -11.38 23.02 -9.99
CA PHE A 73 -11.46 22.75 -11.43
C PHE A 73 -12.89 22.33 -11.79
N ALA A 74 -13.80 23.31 -11.73
CA ALA A 74 -15.18 23.17 -12.17
C ALA A 74 -15.33 22.96 -13.69
N ASN A 75 -14.28 23.11 -14.50
CA ASN A 75 -14.35 22.99 -15.96
C ASN A 75 -13.02 22.46 -16.53
N ALA A 76 -12.95 21.22 -17.00
CA ALA A 76 -11.87 20.78 -17.90
C ALA A 76 -12.38 19.72 -18.89
N GLN A 77 -12.24 20.04 -20.18
CA GLN A 77 -12.49 19.20 -21.36
C GLN A 77 -11.27 18.32 -21.73
N GLU A 78 -10.29 18.19 -20.85
CA GLU A 78 -9.04 17.42 -21.05
C GLU A 78 -8.88 16.34 -19.96
N PRO A 79 -8.10 15.26 -20.22
CA PRO A 79 -7.89 14.18 -19.26
C PRO A 79 -7.44 14.71 -17.90
N CYS A 80 -8.26 14.43 -16.88
CA CYS A 80 -8.11 15.04 -15.57
C CYS A 80 -7.09 14.28 -14.72
N PHE A 81 -5.83 14.66 -14.81
CA PHE A 81 -4.91 14.43 -13.69
C PHE A 81 -5.40 15.28 -12.51
N THR A 82 -6.22 14.69 -11.63
CA THR A 82 -6.60 15.36 -10.38
C THR A 82 -5.32 15.56 -9.56
N HIS A 83 -4.90 16.81 -9.41
CA HIS A 83 -3.64 17.13 -8.73
C HIS A 83 -3.69 16.70 -7.25
N PHE A 84 -2.52 16.31 -6.75
CA PHE A 84 -2.20 15.66 -5.46
C PHE A 84 -3.16 15.87 -4.28
N VAL A 85 -3.59 14.75 -3.70
CA VAL A 85 -4.45 14.68 -2.50
C VAL A 85 -3.67 14.24 -1.25
N HIS A 86 -2.41 13.84 -1.42
CA HIS A 86 -1.40 13.77 -0.36
C HIS A 86 -0.60 15.07 -0.37
N LYS A 87 -0.52 15.77 0.77
CA LYS A 87 0.22 17.03 0.87
C LYS A 87 1.72 16.73 0.91
N ILE A 88 2.26 16.33 -0.23
CA ILE A 88 3.69 16.15 -0.42
C ILE A 88 4.32 17.55 -0.41
N LYS A 89 5.05 17.85 0.65
CA LYS A 89 5.69 19.17 0.81
C LYS A 89 7.01 19.23 0.05
N ARG A 90 7.76 18.12 0.06
CA ARG A 90 9.08 18.03 -0.56
C ARG A 90 9.19 16.75 -1.38
N PRO A 91 9.00 16.81 -2.70
CA PRO A 91 9.13 15.65 -3.57
C PRO A 91 10.54 15.03 -3.47
N PRO A 92 10.68 13.71 -3.23
CA PRO A 92 11.97 13.04 -3.23
C PRO A 92 12.76 13.12 -4.55
N SER A 93 12.10 13.49 -5.66
CA SER A 93 12.74 13.77 -6.95
C SER A 93 13.62 15.02 -6.94
N GLU A 94 13.36 15.98 -6.04
CA GLU A 94 14.15 17.20 -5.89
C GLU A 94 15.32 17.02 -4.91
N VAL A 95 15.37 15.88 -4.22
CA VAL A 95 16.41 15.56 -3.24
C VAL A 95 17.58 14.88 -3.93
N LYS A 96 18.76 15.48 -3.78
CA LYS A 96 20.01 14.94 -4.33
C LYS A 96 20.32 13.56 -3.77
N ILE A 97 20.95 12.70 -4.58
CA ILE A 97 21.27 11.33 -4.18
C ILE A 97 22.22 11.29 -2.98
N GLU A 98 23.11 12.26 -2.83
CA GLU A 98 24.05 12.37 -1.72
C GLU A 98 23.31 12.51 -0.38
N GLU A 99 22.19 13.23 -0.38
CA GLU A 99 21.35 13.44 0.80
C GLU A 99 20.58 12.16 1.16
N LYS A 100 20.08 11.43 0.15
CA LYS A 100 19.49 10.08 0.33
C LYS A 100 20.51 9.10 0.90
N VAL A 101 21.76 9.16 0.42
CA VAL A 101 22.86 8.33 0.95
C VAL A 101 23.25 8.76 2.36
N ARG A 102 23.20 10.06 2.69
CA ARG A 102 23.53 10.60 4.01
C ARG A 102 22.63 10.00 5.09
N ILE A 103 21.31 10.06 4.92
CA ILE A 103 20.36 9.53 5.92
C ILE A 103 20.53 8.02 6.15
N VAL A 104 20.86 7.26 5.10
CA VAL A 104 21.13 5.82 5.19
C VAL A 104 22.38 5.56 6.03
N LYS A 105 23.44 6.35 5.80
CA LYS A 105 24.70 6.26 6.57
C LYS A 105 24.50 6.67 8.02
N GLU A 106 23.74 7.73 8.28
CA GLU A 106 23.43 8.25 9.63
C GLU A 106 22.66 7.21 10.45
N ALA A 107 21.57 6.66 9.91
CA ALA A 107 20.82 5.58 10.56
C ALA A 107 21.70 4.36 10.84
N ASN A 108 22.53 3.92 9.88
CA ASN A 108 23.43 2.79 10.09
C ASN A 108 24.47 3.08 11.20
N LYS A 109 25.10 4.26 11.18
CA LYS A 109 26.07 4.67 12.20
C LYS A 109 25.41 4.72 13.58
N LYS A 110 24.22 5.31 13.66
CA LYS A 110 23.45 5.40 14.91
C LYS A 110 23.06 4.03 15.44
N ALA A 111 22.50 3.15 14.62
CA ALA A 111 22.14 1.81 15.05
C ALA A 111 23.35 1.08 15.65
N ARG A 112 24.50 1.10 14.97
CA ARG A 112 25.74 0.42 15.43
C ARG A 112 26.32 0.99 16.72
N SER A 113 26.11 2.27 17.01
CA SER A 113 26.63 2.88 18.24
C SER A 113 25.82 2.58 19.50
N ILE A 114 24.64 1.97 19.35
CA ILE A 114 23.72 1.72 20.48
C ILE A 114 24.18 0.57 21.36
N ASP A 115 24.63 -0.55 20.77
CA ASP A 115 25.01 -1.74 21.52
C ASP A 115 26.09 -2.56 20.79
N LYS A 116 27.13 -2.97 21.52
CA LYS A 116 28.25 -3.80 21.01
C LYS A 116 27.83 -5.19 20.49
N ARG A 117 26.65 -5.66 20.90
CA ARG A 117 26.05 -6.94 20.47
C ARG A 117 25.47 -6.87 19.06
N ILE A 118 25.27 -5.68 18.51
CA ILE A 118 24.80 -5.49 17.13
C ILE A 118 25.86 -6.00 16.15
N LYS A 119 25.48 -6.96 15.31
CA LYS A 119 26.37 -7.57 14.30
C LYS A 119 26.07 -7.09 12.90
N GLN A 120 24.80 -6.87 12.58
CA GLN A 120 24.37 -6.44 11.26
C GLN A 120 23.34 -5.33 11.39
N VAL A 121 23.45 -4.37 10.47
CA VAL A 121 22.47 -3.31 10.28
C VAL A 121 22.24 -3.19 8.79
N MET A 122 20.97 -3.26 8.39
CA MET A 122 20.50 -3.05 7.04
C MET A 122 19.58 -1.84 7.06
N VAL A 123 19.88 -0.85 6.22
CA VAL A 123 19.06 0.36 6.09
C VAL A 123 18.61 0.45 4.65
N GLY A 124 17.30 0.52 4.45
CA GLY A 124 16.66 0.65 3.16
C GLY A 124 15.99 2.02 3.04
N TYR A 125 16.22 2.68 1.92
CA TYR A 125 15.47 3.84 1.48
C TYR A 125 14.90 3.52 0.09
N GLY A 126 13.63 3.82 -0.15
CA GLY A 126 13.02 3.70 -1.46
C GLY A 126 11.94 4.76 -1.66
N ASP A 127 11.94 5.39 -2.82
CA ASP A 127 10.87 6.29 -3.25
C ASP A 127 10.42 5.95 -4.68
N SER A 128 9.17 6.25 -5.00
CA SER A 128 8.60 6.01 -6.32
C SER A 128 7.45 6.96 -6.62
N ILE A 129 7.34 7.38 -7.88
CA ILE A 129 6.14 8.02 -8.42
C ILE A 129 5.51 7.04 -9.40
N ARG A 130 4.25 6.68 -9.18
CA ARG A 130 3.48 5.85 -10.11
C ARG A 130 2.34 6.65 -10.71
N LYS A 131 2.30 6.75 -12.04
CA LYS A 131 1.18 7.32 -12.79
C LYS A 131 0.32 6.18 -13.31
N ILE A 132 -0.99 6.26 -13.10
CA ILE A 132 -1.94 5.21 -13.46
C ILE A 132 -3.09 5.84 -14.23
N ILE A 133 -3.48 5.19 -15.32
CA ILE A 133 -4.68 5.51 -16.10
C ILE A 133 -5.51 4.23 -16.18
N ILE A 134 -6.79 4.33 -15.85
CA ILE A 134 -7.74 3.23 -15.84
C ILE A 134 -8.88 3.61 -16.77
N ALA A 135 -9.16 2.77 -17.76
CA ALA A 135 -10.31 2.91 -18.64
C ALA A 135 -11.08 1.59 -18.72
N ASN A 136 -12.41 1.64 -18.59
CA ASN A 136 -13.24 0.44 -18.62
C ASN A 136 -14.50 0.60 -19.49
N SER A 137 -15.15 -0.53 -19.79
CA SER A 137 -16.34 -0.59 -20.65
C SER A 137 -17.61 0.01 -20.04
N ASN A 138 -17.60 0.29 -18.73
CA ASN A 138 -18.69 1.02 -18.07
C ASN A 138 -18.61 2.54 -18.34
N GLY A 139 -17.61 2.98 -19.12
CA GLY A 139 -17.40 4.38 -19.44
C GLY A 139 -16.54 5.11 -18.41
N THR A 140 -15.83 4.40 -17.53
CA THR A 140 -14.96 5.05 -16.52
C THR A 140 -13.61 5.38 -17.14
N LEU A 141 -13.13 6.60 -16.91
CA LEU A 141 -11.74 7.01 -17.12
C LEU A 141 -11.22 7.63 -15.81
N ALA A 142 -10.30 6.96 -15.13
CA ALA A 142 -9.70 7.45 -13.89
C ALA A 142 -8.18 7.60 -14.05
N GLU A 143 -7.63 8.67 -13.50
CA GLU A 143 -6.21 8.95 -13.52
C GLU A 143 -5.74 9.23 -12.10
N ASP A 144 -4.57 8.68 -11.74
CA ASP A 144 -3.98 8.87 -10.42
C ASP A 144 -2.46 8.99 -10.53
N GLU A 145 -1.88 9.79 -9.64
CA GLU A 145 -0.44 9.89 -9.43
C GLU A 145 -0.14 9.63 -7.95
N ARG A 146 0.71 8.63 -7.73
CA ARG A 146 0.96 7.98 -6.44
C ARG A 146 2.44 8.10 -6.09
N MET A 147 2.79 9.11 -5.27
CA MET A 147 4.13 9.26 -4.69
C MET A 147 4.23 8.46 -3.39
N GLN A 148 5.23 7.61 -3.26
CA GLN A 148 5.49 6.86 -2.03
C GLN A 148 6.95 6.97 -1.63
N LEU A 149 7.19 7.02 -0.32
CA LEU A 149 8.52 6.91 0.28
C LEU A 149 8.44 5.89 1.41
N LEU A 150 9.45 5.03 1.49
CA LEU A 150 9.66 4.06 2.55
C LEU A 150 11.11 4.14 3.05
N PHE A 151 11.28 4.22 4.35
CA PHE A 151 12.56 4.12 5.04
C PHE A 151 12.48 3.03 6.11
N SER A 152 13.42 2.10 6.10
CA SER A 152 13.42 0.95 6.99
C SER A 152 14.80 0.68 7.56
N VAL A 153 14.87 0.39 8.86
CA VAL A 153 16.09 -0.05 9.53
C VAL A 153 15.83 -1.42 10.15
N THR A 154 16.67 -2.39 9.81
CA THR A 154 16.69 -3.72 10.40
C THR A 154 18.02 -3.94 11.09
N VAL A 155 17.98 -4.31 12.37
CA VAL A 155 19.14 -4.53 13.23
C VAL A 155 19.14 -5.97 13.71
N VAL A 156 20.29 -6.63 13.59
CA VAL A 156 20.52 -7.98 14.11
C VAL A 156 21.51 -7.91 15.26
N VAL A 157 21.10 -8.43 16.42
CA VAL A 157 21.93 -8.55 17.62
C VAL A 157 22.33 -10.00 17.86
N LYS A 158 23.52 -10.23 18.40
CA LYS A 158 24.02 -11.56 18.78
C LYS A 158 24.61 -11.55 20.18
N GLU A 159 24.17 -12.49 21.01
CA GLU A 159 24.79 -12.77 22.30
C GLU A 159 24.66 -14.26 22.66
N LYS A 160 25.74 -14.86 23.18
CA LYS A 160 25.75 -16.28 23.62
C LYS A 160 25.17 -17.27 22.60
N GLY A 161 25.44 -17.03 21.31
CA GLY A 161 24.96 -17.86 20.21
C GLY A 161 23.52 -17.58 19.74
N ILE A 162 22.75 -16.77 20.47
CA ILE A 162 21.39 -16.37 20.10
C ILE A 162 21.45 -15.15 19.18
N LEU A 163 20.66 -15.19 18.11
CA LEU A 163 20.46 -14.08 17.17
C LEU A 163 19.01 -13.58 17.29
N GLN A 164 18.84 -12.27 17.35
CA GLN A 164 17.52 -11.63 17.30
C GLN A 164 17.53 -10.43 16.38
N THR A 165 16.35 -10.10 15.85
CA THR A 165 16.17 -9.07 14.83
C THR A 165 15.11 -8.07 15.26
N GLY A 166 15.41 -6.78 15.13
CA GLY A 166 14.45 -5.70 15.31
C GLY A 166 14.36 -4.85 14.05
N THR A 167 13.14 -4.54 13.63
CA THR A 167 12.87 -3.70 12.47
C THR A 167 11.99 -2.53 12.87
N GLU A 168 12.26 -1.36 12.30
CA GLU A 168 11.35 -0.22 12.29
C GLU A 168 11.28 0.35 10.88
N THR A 169 10.06 0.67 10.44
CA THR A 169 9.78 1.15 9.09
C THR A 169 8.85 2.35 9.18
N LYS A 170 9.19 3.43 8.46
CA LYS A 170 8.34 4.60 8.26
C LYS A 170 8.12 4.81 6.78
N GLY A 171 6.88 5.09 6.40
CA GLY A 171 6.54 5.35 5.00
C GLY A 171 5.06 5.55 4.79
N GLY A 172 4.71 5.89 3.55
CA GLY A 172 3.36 6.20 3.15
C GLY A 172 3.34 6.96 1.83
N PHE A 173 2.22 7.60 1.55
CA PHE A 173 2.17 8.63 0.51
C PHE A 173 2.63 9.95 1.12
N ILE A 174 3.95 10.09 1.24
CA ILE A 174 4.62 11.19 1.92
C ILE A 174 5.94 11.48 1.20
N GLY A 175 6.36 12.75 1.21
CA GLY A 175 7.62 13.19 0.64
C GLY A 175 8.75 13.15 1.66
N TRP A 176 9.79 13.91 1.34
CA TRP A 176 10.97 14.07 2.19
C TRP A 176 10.65 14.64 3.57
N GLU A 177 9.50 15.29 3.76
CA GLU A 177 8.99 15.74 5.07
C GLU A 177 8.83 14.62 6.10
N ILE A 178 8.82 13.34 5.70
CA ILE A 178 8.83 12.22 6.65
C ILE A 178 10.00 12.29 7.65
N PHE A 179 11.15 12.84 7.23
CA PHE A 179 12.33 12.98 8.08
C PHE A 179 12.27 14.20 9.00
N ASP A 180 11.29 15.09 8.82
CA ASP A 180 10.99 16.14 9.80
C ASP A 180 10.16 15.55 10.97
N GLU A 181 9.35 14.51 10.70
CA GLU A 181 8.55 13.81 11.72
C GLU A 181 9.33 12.70 12.42
N PHE A 182 10.18 11.97 11.68
CA PHE A 182 10.95 10.85 12.19
C PHE A 182 12.39 10.91 11.66
N SER A 183 13.32 11.30 12.51
CA SER A 183 14.74 11.33 12.12
C SER A 183 15.25 9.92 11.79
N PRO A 184 16.21 9.77 10.86
CA PRO A 184 16.85 8.49 10.56
C PRO A 184 17.43 7.82 11.81
N GLU A 185 17.98 8.61 12.73
CA GLU A 185 18.54 8.16 14.00
C GLU A 185 17.48 7.63 14.98
N GLU A 186 16.30 8.24 15.04
CA GLU A 186 15.20 7.78 15.86
C GLU A 186 14.71 6.42 15.38
N ILE A 187 14.48 6.27 14.07
CA ILE A 187 14.05 5.01 13.43
C ILE A 187 15.09 3.92 13.71
N ALA A 188 16.38 4.23 13.54
CA ALA A 188 17.47 3.32 13.85
C ALA A 188 17.51 2.92 15.34
N THR A 189 17.24 3.88 16.23
CA THR A 189 17.20 3.64 17.67
C THR A 189 16.05 2.72 18.07
N MET A 190 14.87 2.91 17.48
CA MET A 190 13.72 2.03 17.70
C MET A 190 13.99 0.60 17.23
N ALA A 191 14.56 0.43 16.03
CA ALA A 191 14.91 -0.88 15.50
C ALA A 191 15.94 -1.61 16.39
N ALA A 192 17.00 -0.92 16.81
CA ALA A 192 18.01 -1.49 17.70
C ALA A 192 17.43 -1.88 19.07
N ARG A 193 16.62 -1.01 19.68
CA ARG A 193 15.95 -1.30 20.95
C ARG A 193 15.06 -2.52 20.87
N ARG A 194 14.30 -2.69 19.78
CA ARG A 194 13.48 -3.89 19.56
C ARG A 194 14.33 -5.15 19.49
N ALA A 195 15.43 -5.11 18.73
CA ALA A 195 16.33 -6.25 18.60
C ALA A 195 16.91 -6.68 19.96
N ILE A 196 17.37 -5.70 20.76
CA ILE A 196 17.92 -5.91 22.10
C ILE A 196 16.85 -6.46 23.05
N LEU A 197 15.64 -5.89 23.04
CA LEU A 197 14.53 -6.36 23.86
C LEU A 197 14.19 -7.82 23.56
N MET A 198 14.18 -8.22 22.28
CA MET A 198 13.93 -9.61 21.89
C MET A 198 15.05 -10.56 22.32
N LEU A 199 16.30 -10.08 22.40
CA LEU A 199 17.44 -10.87 22.88
C LEU A 199 17.35 -11.17 24.37
N GLU A 200 16.77 -10.25 25.14
CA GLU A 200 16.58 -10.36 26.59
C GLU A 200 15.24 -11.02 26.97
N ALA A 201 14.35 -11.21 25.98
CA ALA A 201 13.04 -11.79 26.20
C ALA A 201 13.11 -13.26 26.62
N GLN A 202 12.35 -13.61 27.65
CA GLN A 202 12.13 -14.99 28.05
C GLN A 202 11.09 -15.66 27.16
N LYS A 203 11.04 -17.00 27.21
CA LYS A 203 9.97 -17.74 26.54
C LYS A 203 8.62 -17.30 27.08
N ALA A 204 7.69 -17.01 26.17
CA ALA A 204 6.33 -16.70 26.55
C ALA A 204 5.66 -17.93 27.21
N PRO A 205 4.77 -17.73 28.21
CA PRO A 205 3.97 -18.82 28.76
C PRO A 205 3.05 -19.42 27.67
N ALA A 206 2.73 -20.70 27.82
CA ALA A 206 1.83 -21.42 26.91
C ALA A 206 0.44 -21.60 27.55
N GLY A 207 -0.60 -21.61 26.72
CA GLY A 207 -1.99 -21.81 27.15
C GLY A 207 -2.89 -20.60 26.90
N GLU A 208 -4.17 -20.75 27.21
CA GLU A 208 -5.13 -19.65 27.13
C GLU A 208 -4.84 -18.63 28.24
N MET A 209 -4.76 -17.35 27.86
CA MET A 209 -4.54 -16.25 28.79
C MET A 209 -5.11 -14.96 28.23
N THR A 210 -5.36 -14.00 29.11
CA THR A 210 -5.74 -12.65 28.69
C THR A 210 -4.54 -11.95 28.06
N VAL A 211 -4.74 -11.41 26.86
CA VAL A 211 -3.71 -10.67 26.12
C VAL A 211 -4.15 -9.23 25.95
N VAL A 212 -3.28 -8.29 26.32
CA VAL A 212 -3.45 -6.87 26.02
C VAL A 212 -2.60 -6.54 24.80
N LEU A 213 -3.26 -6.21 23.69
CA LEU A 213 -2.59 -5.84 22.45
C LEU A 213 -2.36 -4.32 22.41
N SER A 214 -1.17 -3.91 21.96
CA SER A 214 -0.97 -2.53 21.54
C SER A 214 -1.89 -2.20 20.37
N SER A 215 -2.20 -0.93 20.17
CA SER A 215 -3.03 -0.49 19.04
C SER A 215 -2.45 -0.91 17.68
N SER A 216 -1.12 -0.89 17.54
CA SER A 216 -0.43 -1.32 16.31
C SER A 216 -0.58 -2.82 16.04
N ALA A 217 -0.36 -3.67 17.05
CA ALA A 217 -0.54 -5.12 16.92
C ALA A 217 -2.02 -5.50 16.75
N GLY A 218 -2.92 -4.78 17.42
CA GLY A 218 -4.35 -4.94 17.29
C GLY A 218 -4.84 -4.71 15.86
N GLY A 219 -4.27 -3.74 15.15
CA GLY A 219 -4.58 -3.52 13.73
C GLY A 219 -4.33 -4.74 12.85
N THR A 220 -3.17 -5.39 13.02
CA THR A 220 -2.85 -6.65 12.30
C THR A 220 -3.77 -7.78 12.71
N MET A 221 -4.08 -7.91 14.01
CA MET A 221 -5.03 -8.93 14.46
C MET A 221 -6.40 -8.77 13.79
N ILE A 222 -6.93 -7.55 13.68
CA ILE A 222 -8.20 -7.29 13.00
C ILE A 222 -8.12 -7.60 11.49
N HIS A 223 -7.00 -7.28 10.84
CA HIS A 223 -6.75 -7.59 9.43
C HIS A 223 -6.90 -9.09 9.15
N GLU A 224 -6.26 -9.94 9.97
CA GLU A 224 -6.31 -11.39 9.81
C GLU A 224 -7.64 -12.00 10.29
N ALA A 225 -8.10 -11.62 11.47
CA ALA A 225 -9.25 -12.26 12.13
C ALA A 225 -10.57 -12.00 11.40
N ILE A 226 -10.69 -10.83 10.76
CA ILE A 226 -11.91 -10.35 10.12
C ILE A 226 -11.64 -9.81 8.72
N GLY A 227 -10.61 -8.98 8.50
CA GLY A 227 -10.36 -8.25 7.26
C GLY A 227 -10.45 -9.12 6.00
N HIS A 228 -9.51 -10.05 5.84
CA HIS A 228 -9.52 -10.97 4.68
C HIS A 228 -10.81 -11.78 4.58
N SER A 229 -11.31 -12.29 5.71
CA SER A 229 -12.54 -13.10 5.71
C SER A 229 -13.79 -12.33 5.27
N LEU A 230 -13.76 -10.99 5.23
CA LEU A 230 -14.85 -10.16 4.71
C LEU A 230 -14.65 -9.73 3.24
N GLU A 231 -13.55 -10.14 2.60
CA GLU A 231 -13.33 -9.90 1.18
C GLU A 231 -14.40 -10.65 0.35
N ALA A 232 -14.99 -9.92 -0.61
CA ALA A 232 -16.18 -10.36 -1.30
C ALA A 232 -15.96 -11.62 -2.14
N ASP A 233 -14.76 -11.83 -2.69
CA ASP A 233 -14.45 -13.01 -3.48
C ASP A 233 -14.35 -14.28 -2.62
N ILE A 234 -13.82 -14.18 -1.38
CA ILE A 234 -13.80 -15.28 -0.42
C ILE A 234 -15.23 -15.65 -0.01
N ILE A 235 -16.09 -14.66 0.20
CA ILE A 235 -17.52 -14.85 0.50
C ILE A 235 -18.24 -15.49 -0.69
N GLN A 236 -18.02 -14.99 -1.91
CA GLN A 236 -18.65 -15.50 -3.12
C GLN A 236 -18.28 -16.95 -3.42
N LYS A 237 -17.05 -17.35 -3.10
CA LYS A 237 -16.57 -18.75 -3.18
C LYS A 237 -17.11 -19.64 -2.04
N GLY A 238 -17.82 -19.08 -1.07
CA GLY A 238 -18.30 -19.81 0.10
C GLY A 238 -17.21 -20.19 1.10
N ALA A 239 -15.99 -19.66 0.96
CA ALA A 239 -14.82 -20.06 1.74
C ALA A 239 -14.67 -19.28 3.06
N SER A 240 -15.49 -18.26 3.30
CA SER A 240 -15.45 -17.46 4.52
C SER A 240 -16.39 -17.98 5.60
N LYS A 241 -15.93 -17.94 6.86
CA LYS A 241 -16.77 -18.16 8.06
C LYS A 241 -17.90 -17.13 8.21
N TYR A 242 -17.84 -16.01 7.49
CA TYR A 242 -18.82 -14.92 7.55
C TYR A 242 -19.89 -14.96 6.46
N CYS A 243 -19.93 -16.01 5.64
CA CYS A 243 -21.02 -16.24 4.69
C CYS A 243 -22.39 -16.18 5.39
N GLY A 244 -23.30 -15.34 4.86
CA GLY A 244 -24.65 -15.17 5.42
C GLY A 244 -24.69 -14.55 6.83
N LYS A 245 -23.66 -13.78 7.22
CA LYS A 245 -23.60 -13.09 8.51
C LYS A 245 -23.94 -11.60 8.48
N ILE A 246 -24.37 -11.06 7.34
CA ILE A 246 -24.91 -9.69 7.27
C ILE A 246 -26.06 -9.55 8.29
N GLY A 247 -25.98 -8.53 9.14
CA GLY A 247 -26.97 -8.25 10.20
C GLY A 247 -26.83 -9.14 11.45
N LYS A 248 -25.87 -10.05 11.50
CA LYS A 248 -25.59 -10.88 12.69
C LYS A 248 -24.39 -10.34 13.45
N ARG A 249 -24.41 -10.49 14.78
CA ARG A 249 -23.26 -10.18 15.62
C ARG A 249 -22.14 -11.18 15.36
N ILE A 250 -20.96 -10.67 15.01
CA ILE A 250 -19.76 -11.48 14.74
C ILE A 250 -18.58 -11.14 15.65
N ALA A 251 -18.66 -10.03 16.39
CA ALA A 251 -17.67 -9.61 17.37
C ALA A 251 -18.33 -9.09 18.66
N SER A 252 -17.52 -8.73 19.65
CA SER A 252 -18.01 -8.03 20.86
C SER A 252 -18.68 -6.71 20.48
N SER A 253 -19.69 -6.28 21.24
CA SER A 253 -20.39 -5.01 21.00
C SER A 253 -19.50 -3.77 21.14
N LEU A 254 -18.31 -3.94 21.74
CA LEU A 254 -17.28 -2.91 21.84
C LEU A 254 -16.48 -2.71 20.54
N ILE A 255 -16.66 -3.61 19.55
CA ILE A 255 -15.85 -3.64 18.34
C ILE A 255 -16.63 -3.01 17.17
N THR A 256 -16.00 -2.03 16.52
CA THR A 256 -16.40 -1.49 15.23
C THR A 256 -15.19 -1.56 14.30
N VAL A 257 -15.35 -2.18 13.14
CA VAL A 257 -14.29 -2.37 12.15
C VAL A 257 -14.64 -1.57 10.90
N ILE A 258 -13.69 -0.78 10.44
CA ILE A 258 -13.84 0.13 9.32
C ILE A 258 -12.65 -0.09 8.39
N ASP A 259 -12.93 -0.32 7.11
CA ASP A 259 -11.94 -0.18 6.05
C ASP A 259 -12.00 1.27 5.52
N ASP A 260 -10.89 1.99 5.64
CA ASP A 260 -10.84 3.43 5.35
C ASP A 260 -9.61 3.81 4.51
N PRO A 261 -9.68 3.64 3.18
CA PRO A 261 -8.68 4.16 2.24
C PRO A 261 -8.70 5.68 2.10
N THR A 262 -9.58 6.39 2.82
CA THR A 262 -9.77 7.85 2.71
C THR A 262 -8.91 8.66 3.70
N LEU A 263 -7.97 8.00 4.39
CA LEU A 263 -7.05 8.68 5.30
C LEU A 263 -5.89 9.35 4.56
N PRO A 264 -5.54 10.61 4.85
CA PRO A 264 -4.44 11.28 4.16
C PRO A 264 -3.08 10.68 4.54
N ASN A 265 -2.22 10.54 3.53
CA ASN A 265 -0.80 10.17 3.58
C ASN A 265 -0.51 8.76 4.12
N LYS A 266 -1.54 7.94 4.39
CA LYS A 266 -1.38 6.56 4.87
C LYS A 266 -1.07 5.61 3.72
N ARG A 267 -0.21 4.62 3.98
CA ARG A 267 0.33 3.69 2.97
C ARG A 267 -0.73 2.89 2.19
N GLY A 268 -1.89 2.63 2.79
CA GLY A 268 -3.01 1.89 2.20
C GLY A 268 -4.07 2.78 1.53
N SER A 269 -3.91 4.09 1.53
CA SER A 269 -4.89 5.01 0.96
C SER A 269 -4.79 5.10 -0.55
N TYR A 270 -5.91 5.41 -1.19
CA TYR A 270 -5.97 5.62 -2.64
C TYR A 270 -7.14 6.55 -2.98
N ARG A 271 -7.10 7.17 -4.17
CA ARG A 271 -8.22 7.98 -4.68
C ARG A 271 -9.24 7.14 -5.43
N PHE A 272 -8.71 6.27 -6.27
CA PHE A 272 -9.46 5.26 -6.98
C PHE A 272 -8.77 3.92 -6.76
N ASP A 273 -9.54 2.86 -6.63
CA ASP A 273 -8.98 1.51 -6.73
C ASP A 273 -8.46 1.26 -8.16
N ASP A 274 -7.87 0.10 -8.40
CA ASP A 274 -7.32 -0.25 -9.72
C ASP A 274 -8.42 -0.67 -10.74
N GLU A 275 -9.70 -0.39 -10.44
CA GLU A 275 -10.85 -0.50 -11.35
C GLU A 275 -11.49 0.86 -11.69
N GLY A 276 -11.04 1.93 -11.03
CA GLY A 276 -11.54 3.29 -11.22
C GLY A 276 -12.68 3.67 -10.26
N ASN A 277 -12.97 2.86 -9.25
CA ASN A 277 -13.96 3.21 -8.23
C ASN A 277 -13.35 4.17 -7.21
N PRO A 278 -13.99 5.31 -6.90
CA PRO A 278 -13.52 6.21 -5.85
C PRO A 278 -13.38 5.49 -4.51
N SER A 279 -12.36 5.85 -3.74
CA SER A 279 -12.19 5.32 -2.38
C SER A 279 -13.36 5.69 -1.48
N GLN A 280 -13.72 4.78 -0.59
CA GLN A 280 -14.83 4.99 0.32
C GLN A 280 -14.53 4.37 1.67
N LYS A 281 -14.94 5.09 2.71
CA LYS A 281 -14.96 4.54 4.06
C LYS A 281 -16.10 3.53 4.16
N THR A 282 -15.76 2.28 4.46
CA THR A 282 -16.71 1.18 4.57
C THR A 282 -16.76 0.68 6.00
N ILE A 283 -17.92 0.75 6.64
CA ILE A 283 -18.13 0.14 7.96
C ILE A 283 -18.42 -1.35 7.73
N LEU A 284 -17.45 -2.20 8.09
CA LEU A 284 -17.54 -3.65 7.92
C LEU A 284 -18.29 -4.30 9.09
N VAL A 285 -18.04 -3.83 10.31
CA VAL A 285 -18.68 -4.28 11.54
C VAL A 285 -19.03 -3.07 12.38
N LYS A 286 -20.25 -2.97 12.89
CA LYS A 286 -20.70 -1.87 13.74
C LYS A 286 -21.27 -2.42 15.05
N ASN A 287 -20.57 -2.17 16.15
CA ASN A 287 -20.95 -2.63 17.50
C ASN A 287 -21.19 -4.15 17.58
N GLY A 288 -20.27 -4.93 17.00
CA GLY A 288 -20.23 -6.39 17.09
C GLY A 288 -20.96 -7.14 15.98
#